data_AF-A0A832Y2J9-F1
#
_entry.id   AF-A0A832Y2J9-F1
#
_cell.length_a   1.000
_cell.length_b   1.000
_cell.length_c   1.000
_cell.angle_alpha   90.00
_cell.angle_beta   90.00
_cell.angle_gamma   90.00
#
_symmetry.space_group_name_H-M   'P 1'
#
loop_
_entity.id
_entity.type
_entity.pdbx_description
1 polymer ?
#
loop_
_entity_poly.entity_id
_entity_poly.type
_entity_poly.pdbx_seq_one_letter_code
_entity_poly.pdbx_strand_id
1 'polypeptide(L)'
;MPPAPTGRNRRLNTVLAAWSCIALGSGVFLTSGESPFALAVAAPLAIAGIALLIAGLGMAGEENVDPEEVAAWEPEAGKMPDAGRVMYRVDTTLESPVRTSILCGRCGGVDWVDGPKPKSHSCSECETLLWESEEE
;
A
#
# COMPACT_ATOMS: atom_id res chain seq x y z
N MET A 1 6.40 -19.95 -14.47
CA MET A 1 6.72 -18.63 -15.06
C MET A 1 6.99 -17.69 -13.89
N PRO A 2 8.18 -17.07 -13.77
CA PRO A 2 8.43 -16.14 -12.67
C PRO A 2 7.51 -14.91 -12.84
N PRO A 3 6.97 -14.34 -11.75
CA PRO A 3 6.13 -13.15 -11.83
C PRO A 3 6.91 -11.98 -12.41
N ALA A 4 6.26 -11.17 -13.26
CA ALA A 4 6.83 -9.94 -13.78
C ALA A 4 7.20 -9.00 -12.62
N PRO A 5 8.30 -8.24 -12.71
CA PRO A 5 8.68 -7.31 -11.65
C PRO A 5 7.61 -6.23 -11.48
N THR A 6 6.98 -6.20 -10.30
CA THR A 6 6.03 -5.15 -9.90
C THR A 6 6.70 -3.77 -9.97
N GLY A 7 5.99 -2.73 -10.41
CA GLY A 7 6.55 -1.40 -10.68
C GLY A 7 7.21 -0.76 -9.45
N ARG A 8 6.77 -1.12 -8.23
CA ARG A 8 7.43 -0.76 -6.96
C ARG A 8 8.90 -1.20 -6.91
N ASN A 9 9.19 -2.44 -7.31
CA ASN A 9 10.56 -2.95 -7.34
C ASN A 9 11.39 -2.22 -8.40
N ARG A 10 10.79 -1.86 -9.53
CA ARG A 10 11.50 -1.16 -10.61
C ARG A 10 11.88 0.27 -10.22
N ARG A 11 10.97 1.02 -9.58
CA ARG A 11 11.25 2.38 -9.06
C ARG A 11 12.36 2.35 -8.02
N LEU A 12 12.23 1.48 -7.01
CA LEU A 12 13.22 1.34 -5.94
C LEU A 12 14.59 0.92 -6.47
N ASN A 13 14.66 -0.08 -7.36
CA ASN A 13 15.91 -0.53 -7.95
C ASN A 13 16.59 0.59 -8.76
N THR A 14 15.82 1.42 -9.47
CA THR A 14 16.34 2.55 -10.24
C THR A 14 16.93 3.63 -9.32
N VAL A 15 16.25 3.96 -8.21
CA VAL A 15 16.75 4.90 -7.20
C VAL A 15 18.01 4.36 -6.51
N LEU A 16 18.04 3.08 -6.13
CA LEU A 16 19.20 2.46 -5.50
C LEU A 16 20.42 2.42 -6.43
N ALA A 17 20.21 2.11 -7.71
CA ALA A 17 21.26 2.15 -8.72
C ALA A 17 21.79 3.58 -8.90
N ALA A 18 20.90 4.58 -8.95
CA ALA A 18 21.28 5.98 -9.03
C ALA A 18 22.19 6.43 -7.87
N TRP A 19 21.78 6.12 -6.63
CA TRP A 19 22.57 6.43 -5.43
C TRP A 19 23.93 5.74 -5.43
N SER A 20 23.97 4.48 -5.88
CA SER A 20 25.20 3.71 -6.00
C SER A 20 26.16 4.33 -7.03
N CYS A 21 25.67 4.73 -8.20
CA CYS A 21 26.45 5.43 -9.22
C CYS A 21 26.99 6.78 -8.71
N ILE A 22 26.16 7.57 -8.03
CA ILE A 22 26.60 8.85 -7.45
C ILE A 22 27.68 8.61 -6.38
N ALA A 23 27.44 7.69 -5.43
CA ALA A 23 28.38 7.39 -4.36
C ALA A 23 29.73 6.89 -4.89
N LEU A 24 29.72 5.99 -5.88
CA LEU A 24 30.94 5.50 -6.52
C LEU A 24 31.65 6.59 -7.31
N GLY A 25 30.92 7.39 -8.10
CA GLY A 25 31.51 8.49 -8.87
C GLY A 25 32.15 9.55 -7.98
N SER A 26 31.45 9.97 -6.93
CA SER A 26 31.98 10.90 -5.92
C SER A 26 33.15 10.28 -5.15
N GLY A 27 33.09 9.00 -4.78
CA GLY A 27 34.17 8.30 -4.11
C GLY A 27 35.45 8.26 -4.94
N VAL A 28 35.36 7.93 -6.23
CA VAL A 28 36.49 7.95 -7.15
C VAL A 28 37.06 9.37 -7.27
N PHE A 29 36.22 10.38 -7.43
CA PHE A 29 36.64 11.78 -7.52
C PHE A 29 37.39 12.27 -6.28
N LEU A 30 36.89 11.95 -5.08
CA LEU A 30 37.47 12.43 -3.81
C LEU A 30 38.74 11.67 -3.40
N THR A 31 38.90 10.41 -3.81
CA THR A 31 40.02 9.56 -3.37
C THR A 31 41.19 9.52 -4.36
N SER A 32 40.94 9.79 -5.65
CA SER A 32 41.93 9.54 -6.72
C SER A 32 42.73 10.79 -7.14
N GLY A 33 42.50 11.94 -6.50
CA GLY A 33 43.10 13.23 -6.89
C GLY A 33 42.75 13.67 -8.31
N GLU A 34 43.47 14.66 -8.85
CA GLU A 34 43.25 15.22 -10.18
C GLU A 34 43.86 14.36 -11.31
N SER A 35 43.62 13.04 -11.29
CA SER A 35 44.06 12.20 -12.41
C SER A 35 43.06 12.28 -13.58
N PRO A 36 43.53 12.48 -14.82
CA PRO A 36 42.64 12.53 -15.99
C PRO A 36 41.80 11.26 -16.17
N PHE A 37 42.35 10.11 -15.79
CA PHE A 37 41.65 8.84 -15.79
C PHE A 37 40.51 8.80 -14.76
N ALA A 38 40.74 9.26 -13.52
CA ALA A 38 39.69 9.30 -12.51
C ALA A 38 38.55 10.23 -12.94
N LEU A 39 38.85 11.38 -13.55
CA LEU A 39 37.84 12.28 -14.08
C LEU A 39 37.01 11.64 -15.21
N ALA A 40 37.68 10.93 -16.12
CA ALA A 40 37.02 10.22 -17.23
C ALA A 40 36.06 9.11 -16.76
N VAL A 41 36.25 8.56 -15.56
CA VAL A 41 35.37 7.55 -14.96
C VAL A 41 34.34 8.17 -14.02
N ALA A 42 34.77 9.07 -13.13
CA ALA A 42 33.93 9.66 -12.10
C ALA A 42 32.82 10.55 -12.69
N ALA A 43 33.15 11.39 -13.68
CA ALA A 43 32.17 12.33 -14.22
C ALA A 43 31.01 11.62 -14.95
N PRO A 44 31.24 10.68 -15.89
CA PRO A 44 30.13 9.95 -16.51
C PRO A 44 29.32 9.13 -15.52
N LEU A 45 29.97 8.50 -14.52
CA LEU A 45 29.29 7.69 -13.51
C LEU A 45 28.37 8.54 -12.62
N ALA A 46 28.83 9.71 -12.20
CA ALA A 46 28.01 10.66 -11.44
C ALA A 46 26.86 11.23 -12.28
N ILE A 47 27.12 11.62 -13.54
CA ILE A 47 26.09 12.14 -14.47
C ILE A 47 25.01 11.08 -14.73
N ALA A 48 25.41 9.84 -15.00
CA ALA A 48 24.50 8.72 -15.18
C ALA A 48 23.67 8.47 -13.91
N GLY A 49 24.30 8.55 -12.73
CA GLY A 49 23.61 8.45 -11.46
C GLY A 49 22.54 9.53 -11.26
N ILE A 50 22.85 10.79 -11.59
CA ILE A 50 21.88 11.90 -11.55
C ILE A 50 20.72 11.65 -12.53
N ALA A 51 21.02 11.24 -13.75
CA ALA A 51 19.99 10.95 -14.76
C ALA A 51 19.06 9.81 -14.32
N LEU A 52 19.62 8.74 -13.74
CA LEU A 52 18.84 7.64 -13.17
C LEU A 52 18.01 8.09 -11.97
N LEU A 53 18.51 9.01 -11.14
CA LEU A 53 17.77 9.53 -10.00
C LEU A 53 16.53 10.30 -10.46
N ILE A 54 16.69 11.19 -11.45
CA ILE A 54 15.57 11.93 -12.04
C ILE A 54 14.56 10.96 -12.65
N ALA A 55 15.03 9.98 -13.42
CA ALA A 55 14.17 8.96 -14.02
C ALA A 55 13.40 8.16 -12.96
N GLY A 56 14.09 7.67 -11.91
CA GLY A 56 13.49 6.89 -10.84
C GLY A 56 12.49 7.68 -10.00
N LEU A 57 12.73 8.95 -9.73
CA LEU A 57 11.77 9.81 -9.03
C LEU A 57 10.55 10.14 -9.90
N GLY A 58 10.71 10.23 -11.22
CA GLY A 58 9.63 10.45 -12.18
C GLY A 58 8.78 9.22 -12.50
N MET A 59 9.18 8.02 -12.05
CA MET A 59 8.35 6.83 -12.18
C MET A 59 7.15 6.91 -11.24
N ALA A 60 5.95 6.68 -11.78
CA ALA A 60 4.73 6.57 -10.98
C ALA A 60 4.92 5.54 -9.86
N GLY A 61 4.56 5.91 -8.64
CA GLY A 61 4.44 4.95 -7.55
C GLY A 61 3.27 4.02 -7.87
N GLU A 62 3.51 2.70 -7.84
CA GLU A 62 2.41 1.74 -7.80
C GLU A 62 1.89 1.70 -6.38
N GLU A 63 0.94 2.59 -6.09
CA GLU A 63 0.11 2.55 -4.89
C GLU A 63 -1.16 3.38 -5.13
N ASN A 64 -1.95 2.97 -6.10
CA ASN A 64 -3.40 3.14 -6.04
C ASN A 64 -3.94 1.77 -6.44
N VAL A 65 -4.56 1.06 -5.51
CA VAL A 65 -5.39 -0.09 -5.88
C VAL A 65 -6.46 0.46 -6.83
N ASP A 66 -6.80 -0.28 -7.88
CA ASP A 66 -7.80 0.20 -8.83
C ASP A 66 -9.09 0.55 -8.07
N PRO A 67 -9.59 1.79 -8.13
CA PRO A 67 -10.81 2.17 -7.42
C PRO A 67 -12.01 1.29 -7.80
N GLU A 68 -12.03 0.74 -9.02
CA GLU A 68 -13.05 -0.23 -9.44
C GLU A 68 -12.91 -1.56 -8.70
N GLU A 69 -11.68 -2.04 -8.47
CA GLU A 69 -11.39 -3.25 -7.70
C GLU A 69 -11.76 -3.05 -6.21
N VAL A 70 -11.46 -1.89 -5.63
CA VAL A 70 -11.87 -1.53 -4.26
C VAL A 70 -13.39 -1.47 -4.11
N ALA A 71 -14.08 -0.93 -5.12
CA ALA A 71 -15.55 -0.83 -5.14
C ALA A 71 -16.23 -2.19 -5.38
N ALA A 72 -15.60 -3.09 -6.13
CA ALA A 72 -16.11 -4.44 -6.40
C ALA A 72 -15.83 -5.45 -5.27
N TRP A 73 -14.92 -5.13 -4.34
CA TRP A 73 -14.58 -6.02 -3.24
C TRP A 73 -15.79 -6.27 -2.31
N GLU A 74 -16.02 -7.53 -1.93
CA GLU A 74 -17.05 -7.91 -0.96
C GLU A 74 -16.50 -8.94 0.03
N PRO A 75 -16.88 -8.88 1.32
CA PRO A 75 -16.48 -9.87 2.30
C PRO A 75 -17.22 -11.20 2.05
N GLU A 76 -16.54 -12.31 2.35
CA GLU A 76 -17.18 -13.63 2.31
C GLU A 76 -18.28 -13.73 3.37
N ALA A 77 -19.51 -13.96 2.91
CA ALA A 77 -20.65 -14.22 3.79
C ALA A 77 -20.53 -15.61 4.41
N GLY A 78 -20.58 -15.69 5.74
CA GLY A 78 -20.48 -16.97 6.45
C GLY A 78 -20.81 -16.83 7.93
N LYS A 79 -21.44 -17.87 8.49
CA LYS A 79 -21.67 -17.94 9.94
C LYS A 79 -20.34 -18.09 10.65
N MET A 80 -20.12 -17.26 11.67
CA MET A 80 -18.97 -17.40 12.54
C MET A 80 -19.26 -18.44 13.63
N PRO A 81 -18.23 -19.16 14.10
CA PRO A 81 -18.39 -20.07 15.22
C PRO A 81 -18.86 -19.31 16.46
N ASP A 82 -19.75 -19.94 17.22
CA ASP A 82 -20.28 -19.36 18.46
C ASP A 82 -19.20 -19.36 19.54
N ALA A 83 -18.92 -18.18 20.09
CA ALA A 83 -17.91 -17.94 21.12
C ALA A 83 -18.52 -17.51 22.47
N GLY A 84 -19.83 -17.74 22.67
CA GLY A 84 -20.55 -17.35 23.90
C GLY A 84 -20.91 -15.86 23.98
N ARG A 85 -20.65 -15.11 22.91
CA ARG A 85 -21.08 -13.72 22.68
C ARG A 85 -21.38 -13.55 21.19
N VAL A 86 -22.18 -12.55 20.84
CA VAL A 86 -22.44 -12.22 19.43
C VAL A 86 -21.14 -11.75 18.79
N MET A 87 -20.65 -12.52 17.83
CA MET A 87 -19.47 -12.17 17.04
C MET A 87 -19.89 -11.32 15.84
N TYR A 88 -19.00 -10.42 15.42
CA TYR A 88 -19.17 -9.62 14.21
C TYR A 88 -17.81 -9.26 13.62
N ARG A 89 -17.76 -9.04 12.30
CA ARG A 89 -16.57 -8.53 11.60
C ARG A 89 -16.91 -7.19 10.96
N VAL A 90 -16.00 -6.23 11.10
CA VAL A 90 -16.13 -4.90 10.51
C VAL A 90 -14.91 -4.64 9.66
N ASP A 91 -15.10 -4.48 8.36
CA ASP A 91 -14.03 -4.11 7.42
C ASP A 91 -14.38 -2.75 6.81
N THR A 92 -13.51 -1.76 7.00
CA THR A 92 -13.66 -0.41 6.43
C THR A 92 -12.59 -0.20 5.35
N THR A 93 -13.00 0.22 4.16
CA THR A 93 -12.06 0.63 3.11
C THR A 93 -11.32 1.91 3.52
N LEU A 94 -10.00 1.91 3.42
CA LEU A 94 -9.16 3.06 3.77
C LEU A 94 -9.06 4.07 2.62
N GLU A 95 -9.14 3.58 1.39
CA GLU A 95 -9.13 4.40 0.17
C GLU A 95 -10.57 4.68 -0.30
N SER A 96 -10.74 5.75 -1.07
CA SER A 96 -12.04 6.11 -1.62
C SER A 96 -12.55 5.05 -2.62
N PRO A 97 -13.83 4.68 -2.59
CA PRO A 97 -14.87 5.14 -1.66
C PRO A 97 -14.71 4.51 -0.26
N VAL A 98 -14.73 5.35 0.79
CA VAL A 98 -14.71 4.89 2.18
C VAL A 98 -16.09 4.32 2.52
N ARG A 99 -16.15 3.01 2.74
CA ARG A 99 -17.34 2.25 3.08
C ARG A 99 -17.00 1.17 4.08
N THR A 100 -17.96 0.78 4.89
CA THR A 100 -17.80 -0.20 5.95
C THR A 100 -18.75 -1.37 5.70
N SER A 101 -18.19 -2.57 5.59
CA SER A 101 -18.96 -3.83 5.62
C SER A 101 -19.03 -4.37 7.04
N ILE A 102 -20.18 -4.92 7.40
CA ILE A 102 -20.48 -5.41 8.75
C ILE A 102 -21.10 -6.80 8.62
N LEU A 103 -20.32 -7.83 8.95
CA LEU A 103 -20.79 -9.22 8.98
C LEU A 103 -21.34 -9.56 10.37
N CYS A 104 -22.61 -9.96 10.43
CA CYS A 104 -23.22 -10.53 11.62
C CYS A 104 -22.82 -12.00 11.79
N GLY A 105 -22.12 -12.33 12.87
CA GLY A 105 -21.72 -13.71 13.15
C GLY A 105 -22.88 -14.66 13.47
N ARG A 106 -24.06 -14.14 13.85
CA ARG A 106 -25.23 -14.93 14.24
C ARG A 106 -26.02 -15.47 13.03
N CYS A 107 -26.39 -14.59 12.10
CA CYS A 107 -27.15 -14.98 10.90
C CYS A 107 -26.27 -15.17 9.66
N GLY A 108 -25.10 -14.53 9.61
CA GLY A 108 -24.23 -14.49 8.43
C GLY A 108 -24.54 -13.35 7.46
N GLY A 109 -25.50 -12.48 7.79
CA GLY A 109 -25.85 -11.30 6.99
C GLY A 109 -24.74 -10.25 6.96
N VAL A 110 -24.60 -9.57 5.83
CA VAL A 110 -23.61 -8.50 5.61
C VAL A 110 -24.35 -7.19 5.34
N ASP A 111 -24.14 -6.21 6.21
CA ASP A 111 -24.63 -4.85 6.03
C ASP A 111 -23.52 -3.97 5.45
N TRP A 112 -23.88 -3.04 4.57
CA TRP A 112 -22.98 -2.03 4.02
C TRP A 112 -23.40 -0.65 4.50
N VAL A 113 -22.44 0.12 4.99
CA VAL A 113 -22.62 1.50 5.45
C VAL A 113 -21.61 2.40 4.73
N ASP A 114 -22.09 3.50 4.17
CA ASP A 114 -21.21 4.50 3.58
C ASP A 114 -20.45 5.24 4.68
N GLY A 115 -19.14 5.40 4.50
CA GLY A 115 -18.26 6.06 5.45
C GLY A 115 -17.61 5.12 6.48
N PRO A 116 -17.06 5.68 7.58
CA PRO A 116 -16.32 4.94 8.58
C PRO A 116 -17.24 4.08 9.47
N LYS A 117 -16.62 3.24 10.31
CA LYS A 117 -17.34 2.40 11.27
C LYS A 117 -18.34 3.22 12.11
N PRO A 118 -19.63 2.85 12.13
CA PRO A 118 -20.62 3.55 12.93
C PRO A 118 -20.44 3.26 14.43
N LYS A 119 -20.90 4.20 15.26
CA LYS A 119 -20.81 4.14 16.73
C LYS A 119 -21.60 2.97 17.33
N SER A 120 -22.76 2.67 16.76
CA SER A 120 -23.57 1.51 17.09
C SER A 120 -24.10 0.88 15.81
N HIS A 121 -24.37 -0.43 15.86
CA HIS A 121 -24.98 -1.14 14.74
C HIS A 121 -25.76 -2.36 15.21
N SER A 122 -26.94 -2.54 14.63
CA SER A 122 -27.76 -3.74 14.76
C SER A 122 -27.91 -4.38 13.39
N CYS A 123 -27.80 -5.71 13.34
CA CYS A 123 -27.91 -6.44 12.08
C CYS A 123 -29.29 -6.23 11.44
N SER A 124 -29.34 -5.88 10.16
CA SER A 124 -30.61 -5.63 9.43
C SER A 124 -31.47 -6.90 9.25
N GLU A 125 -30.88 -8.09 9.27
CA GLU A 125 -31.59 -9.35 9.03
C GLU A 125 -32.17 -9.98 10.31
N CYS A 126 -31.44 -9.92 11.43
CA CYS A 126 -31.80 -10.64 12.65
C CYS A 126 -31.93 -9.73 13.88
N GLU A 127 -31.86 -8.41 13.68
CA GLU A 127 -32.06 -7.35 14.67
C GLU A 127 -31.16 -7.48 15.91
N THR A 128 -30.11 -8.32 15.82
CA THR A 128 -29.20 -8.56 16.93
C THR A 128 -28.29 -7.34 17.06
N LEU A 129 -28.29 -6.73 18.24
CA LEU A 129 -27.34 -5.67 18.59
C LEU A 129 -25.92 -6.24 18.52
N LEU A 130 -25.09 -5.68 17.63
CA LEU A 130 -23.72 -6.12 17.46
C LEU A 130 -22.79 -5.33 18.38
N TRP A 131 -22.91 -4.00 18.38
CA TRP A 131 -22.22 -3.13 19.31
C TRP A 131 -22.99 -1.82 19.49
N GLU A 132 -22.73 -1.18 20.61
CA GLU A 132 -23.07 0.20 20.90
C GLU A 132 -21.86 0.78 21.62
N SER A 133 -21.30 1.87 21.09
CA SER A 133 -20.25 2.59 21.81
C SER A 133 -20.91 3.34 22.96
N GLU A 134 -20.53 3.01 24.20
CA GLU A 134 -20.74 3.89 25.33
C GLU A 134 -19.83 5.11 25.13
N GLU A 135 -20.34 6.20 24.58
CA GLU A 135 -19.61 7.47 24.58
C GLU A 135 -19.69 8.09 25.98
N GLU A 136 -18.56 8.14 26.68
CA GLU A 136 -18.22 9.17 27.69
C GLU A 136 -17.64 10.42 27.02
#